data_AF-A0A2E7ZPE8-F1
#
_entry.id   AF-A0A2E7ZPE8-F1
#
_cell.length_a   1.000
_cell.length_b   1.000
_cell.length_c   1.000
_cell.angle_alpha   90.00
_cell.angle_beta   90.00
_cell.angle_gamma   90.00
#
_symmetry.space_group_name_H-M   'P 1'
#
loop_
_entity.id
_entity.type
_entity.pdbx_description
1 polymer ?
#
loop_
_entity_poly.entity_id
_entity_poly.type
_entity_poly.pdbx_seq_one_letter_code
_entity_poly.pdbx_strand_id
1 'polypeptide(L)'
;MLGGYANKLGSIDLSTGSVEYNDSPEEWKLKYVGGRGMGVKYVFDNGPGVDPLSPENILCFMNGPLTGSEANMSGRMAVVTKSPLTGTVTDSHHGGWSAARLRWAGFDGLIFRGKSENPVYAYVTSDKVELLDASELWGKGVHETVKFFQNQYGEKELSVIAIGQAGEKLSRFANWVNENDRASGRGGTGCVGGSKNLKAIVINAQKAIVRTADRDKWKEAQKRALSTIMAEENITSPRKGGLSVYGTNVLMNITNSIGALPTKNSQKTAFGDGAEPTSGEYVKENVLVGDPTCHACPVACKKEVEVKEGPWKGLRMESLEYESSWAFGSNCGNSDVNAIAKLIDQCNDYGFDTIEMGNVVSVYQEACQKGYANGGSLEWGDGEGMVALVDQIAL
;
A
#
# COMPACT_ATOMS: atom_id res chain seq x y z
N MET A 1 -29.39 15.13 -1.31
CA MET A 1 -28.21 14.31 -1.64
C MET A 1 -26.99 14.89 -0.97
N LEU A 2 -26.26 14.06 -0.23
CA LEU A 2 -24.97 14.44 0.36
C LEU A 2 -23.92 14.67 -0.73
N GLY A 3 -23.11 15.72 -0.58
CA GLY A 3 -22.01 16.02 -1.51
C GLY A 3 -20.77 15.14 -1.25
N GLY A 4 -19.89 15.04 -2.25
CA GLY A 4 -18.61 14.33 -2.17
C GLY A 4 -18.65 12.85 -2.58
N TYR A 5 -19.84 12.29 -2.79
CA TYR A 5 -20.05 10.92 -3.25
C TYR A 5 -20.33 10.89 -4.75
N ALA A 6 -19.92 9.80 -5.41
CA ALA A 6 -20.36 9.52 -6.78
C ALA A 6 -21.76 8.86 -6.81
N ASN A 7 -22.21 8.36 -5.65
CA ASN A 7 -23.44 7.60 -5.44
C ASN A 7 -23.48 6.33 -6.28
N LYS A 8 -22.32 5.68 -6.42
CA LYS A 8 -22.15 4.48 -7.24
C LYS A 8 -21.03 3.60 -6.71
N LEU A 9 -21.40 2.37 -6.35
CA LEU A 9 -20.51 1.28 -6.01
C LEU A 9 -20.60 0.22 -7.11
N GLY A 10 -19.46 -0.29 -7.56
CA GLY A 10 -19.42 -1.50 -8.38
C GLY A 10 -19.48 -2.71 -7.45
N SER A 11 -20.55 -3.51 -7.56
CA SER A 11 -20.66 -4.82 -6.91
C SER A 11 -20.33 -5.89 -7.95
N ILE A 12 -19.19 -6.57 -7.79
CA ILE A 12 -18.62 -7.48 -8.76
C ILE A 12 -18.67 -8.90 -8.22
N ASP A 13 -19.34 -9.78 -8.96
CA ASP A 13 -19.34 -11.22 -8.71
C ASP A 13 -18.38 -11.90 -9.68
N LEU A 14 -17.23 -12.33 -9.17
CA LEU A 14 -16.18 -12.94 -9.97
C LEU A 14 -16.55 -14.35 -10.47
N SER A 15 -17.52 -15.01 -9.84
CA SER A 15 -17.96 -16.35 -10.24
C SER A 15 -18.90 -16.32 -11.43
N THR A 16 -19.75 -15.30 -11.53
CA THR A 16 -20.66 -15.13 -12.68
C THR A 16 -20.13 -14.15 -13.73
N GLY A 17 -19.15 -13.33 -13.36
CA GLY A 17 -18.67 -12.21 -14.17
C GLY A 17 -19.57 -10.98 -14.16
N SER A 18 -20.64 -10.96 -13.34
CA SER A 18 -21.60 -9.85 -13.34
C SER A 18 -21.10 -8.64 -12.56
N VAL A 19 -21.41 -7.45 -13.08
CA VAL A 19 -21.17 -6.16 -12.43
C VAL A 19 -22.50 -5.44 -12.25
N GLU A 20 -22.86 -5.17 -11.00
CA GLU A 20 -24.04 -4.38 -10.63
C GLU A 20 -23.61 -3.03 -10.06
N TYR A 21 -24.39 -1.98 -10.36
CA TYR A 21 -24.14 -0.64 -9.87
C TYR A 21 -25.21 -0.25 -8.86
N ASN A 22 -24.78 -0.05 -7.61
CA ASN A 22 -25.68 0.28 -6.51
C ASN A 22 -25.20 1.55 -5.81
N ASP A 23 -26.12 2.36 -5.29
CA ASP A 23 -25.75 3.42 -4.35
C ASP A 23 -25.62 2.83 -2.93
N SER A 24 -24.79 3.46 -2.10
CA SER A 24 -24.81 3.19 -0.66
C SER A 24 -26.01 3.87 0.00
N PRO A 25 -26.67 3.23 0.99
CA PRO A 25 -27.76 3.85 1.73
C PRO A 25 -27.35 5.21 2.31
N GLU A 26 -28.21 6.23 2.21
CA GLU A 26 -27.90 7.57 2.73
C GLU A 26 -27.64 7.54 4.25
N GLU A 27 -28.35 6.67 4.99
CA GLU A 27 -28.09 6.42 6.41
C GLU A 27 -26.65 5.92 6.68
N TRP A 28 -26.09 5.11 5.79
CA TRP A 28 -24.72 4.61 5.94
C TRP A 28 -23.70 5.68 5.61
N LYS A 29 -23.98 6.55 4.62
CA LYS A 29 -23.12 7.72 4.33
C LYS A 29 -23.06 8.66 5.53
N LEU A 30 -24.16 8.87 6.25
CA LEU A 30 -24.17 9.69 7.47
C LEU A 30 -23.44 9.02 8.64
N LYS A 31 -23.65 7.71 8.82
CA LYS A 31 -23.15 6.98 10.00
C LYS A 31 -21.69 6.53 9.86
N TYR A 32 -21.30 6.09 8.68
CA TYR A 32 -20.00 5.45 8.41
C TYR A 32 -19.12 6.26 7.48
N VAL A 33 -19.63 7.37 6.94
CA VAL A 33 -18.93 8.33 6.07
C VAL A 33 -18.50 7.69 4.75
N GLY A 34 -17.44 6.89 4.73
CA GLY A 34 -16.87 6.28 3.53
C GLY A 34 -15.59 5.53 3.87
N GLY A 35 -14.82 5.14 2.85
CA GLY A 35 -13.52 4.48 3.03
C GLY A 35 -13.60 3.30 3.98
N ARG A 36 -12.78 3.33 5.04
CA ARG A 36 -12.77 2.31 6.11
C ARG A 36 -14.16 2.06 6.70
N GLY A 37 -14.88 3.11 7.11
CA GLY A 37 -16.14 2.94 7.84
C GLY A 37 -17.18 2.18 7.03
N MET A 38 -17.34 2.57 5.76
CA MET A 38 -18.24 1.90 4.83
C MET A 38 -17.76 0.48 4.49
N GLY A 39 -16.47 0.28 4.21
CA GLY A 39 -15.92 -1.04 3.93
C GLY A 39 -16.09 -2.02 5.10
N VAL A 40 -15.84 -1.57 6.33
CA VAL A 40 -16.02 -2.39 7.54
C VAL A 40 -17.49 -2.75 7.74
N LYS A 41 -18.42 -1.84 7.43
CA LYS A 41 -19.86 -2.14 7.49
C LYS A 41 -20.24 -3.29 6.54
N TYR A 42 -19.75 -3.27 5.29
CA TYR A 42 -19.97 -4.36 4.35
C TYR A 42 -19.39 -5.69 4.85
N VAL A 43 -18.14 -5.68 5.35
CA VAL A 43 -17.50 -6.90 5.86
C VAL A 43 -18.22 -7.43 7.11
N PHE A 44 -18.70 -6.54 7.98
CA PHE A 44 -19.48 -6.91 9.15
C PHE A 44 -20.79 -7.61 8.77
N ASP A 45 -21.52 -7.07 7.79
CA ASP A 45 -22.76 -7.68 7.28
C ASP A 45 -22.53 -9.00 6.54
N ASN A 46 -21.36 -9.17 5.91
CA ASN A 46 -20.96 -10.43 5.28
C ASN A 46 -20.86 -11.58 6.29
N GLY A 47 -20.58 -11.27 7.56
CA GLY A 47 -20.74 -12.17 8.70
C GLY A 47 -19.42 -12.70 9.27
N PRO A 48 -19.31 -12.85 10.60
CA PRO A 48 -18.06 -13.23 11.26
C PRO A 48 -17.64 -14.68 11.00
N GLY A 49 -18.56 -15.55 10.55
CA GLY A 49 -18.30 -16.96 10.27
C GLY A 49 -17.68 -17.25 8.90
N VAL A 50 -17.59 -16.26 8.02
CA VAL A 50 -17.06 -16.44 6.66
C VAL A 50 -15.58 -16.83 6.70
N ASP A 51 -15.18 -17.85 5.95
CA ASP A 51 -13.77 -18.21 5.84
C ASP A 51 -13.00 -17.17 5.00
N PRO A 52 -11.87 -16.62 5.46
CA PRO A 52 -11.16 -15.55 4.75
C PRO A 52 -10.73 -15.85 3.30
N LEU A 53 -10.55 -17.13 2.94
CA LEU A 53 -10.12 -17.54 1.60
C LEU A 53 -11.26 -18.14 0.77
N SER A 54 -12.47 -18.19 1.31
CA SER A 54 -13.65 -18.63 0.58
C SER A 54 -14.11 -17.60 -0.46
N PRO A 55 -14.84 -18.02 -1.51
CA PRO A 55 -15.48 -17.10 -2.44
C PRO A 55 -16.46 -16.14 -1.74
N GLU A 56 -16.94 -16.48 -0.54
CA GLU A 56 -17.96 -15.75 0.21
C GLU A 56 -17.40 -14.54 0.95
N ASN A 57 -16.09 -14.52 1.23
CA ASN A 57 -15.42 -13.35 1.79
C ASN A 57 -15.44 -12.22 0.76
N ILE A 58 -15.81 -11.02 1.18
CA ILE A 58 -15.78 -9.86 0.29
C ILE A 58 -14.44 -9.12 0.38
N LEU A 59 -14.03 -8.51 -0.73
CA LEU A 59 -12.88 -7.61 -0.80
C LEU A 59 -13.35 -6.25 -1.31
N CYS A 60 -13.25 -5.23 -0.46
CA CYS A 60 -13.75 -3.89 -0.74
C CYS A 60 -12.59 -2.93 -1.00
N PHE A 61 -12.66 -2.14 -2.07
CA PHE A 61 -11.79 -0.99 -2.35
C PHE A 61 -12.64 0.27 -2.27
N MET A 62 -12.44 1.07 -1.22
CA MET A 62 -13.39 2.11 -0.81
C MET A 62 -12.74 3.49 -0.75
N ASN A 63 -13.42 4.48 -1.33
CA ASN A 63 -13.09 5.89 -1.23
C ASN A 63 -13.88 6.59 -0.13
N GLY A 64 -13.31 7.69 0.39
CA GLY A 64 -14.04 8.64 1.24
C GLY A 64 -14.72 9.76 0.42
N PRO A 65 -15.57 10.57 1.05
CA PRO A 65 -16.26 11.68 0.37
C PRO A 65 -15.33 12.84 -0.05
N LEU A 66 -14.14 12.94 0.55
CA LEU A 66 -13.15 13.94 0.12
C LEU A 66 -12.22 13.41 -0.98
N THR A 67 -12.18 12.10 -1.23
CA THR A 67 -11.25 11.51 -2.19
C THR A 67 -11.48 12.04 -3.59
N GLY A 68 -10.40 12.43 -4.29
CA GLY A 68 -10.47 12.97 -5.67
C GLY A 68 -11.10 14.36 -5.78
N SER A 69 -11.36 15.02 -4.66
CA SER A 69 -11.78 16.42 -4.61
C SER A 69 -10.59 17.38 -4.54
N GLU A 70 -10.88 18.66 -4.56
CA GLU A 70 -9.93 19.77 -4.30
C GLU A 70 -9.43 19.86 -2.84
N ALA A 71 -9.85 18.96 -1.95
CA ALA A 71 -9.28 18.84 -0.61
C ALA A 71 -7.79 18.47 -0.68
N ASN A 72 -6.97 19.08 0.17
CA ASN A 72 -5.57 18.67 0.31
C ASN A 72 -5.50 17.25 0.89
N MET A 73 -4.50 16.48 0.46
CA MET A 73 -4.24 15.10 0.94
C MET A 73 -5.39 14.11 0.67
N SER A 74 -6.14 14.30 -0.42
CA SER A 74 -7.36 13.55 -0.76
C SER A 74 -7.14 12.29 -1.62
N GLY A 75 -5.96 11.67 -1.52
CA GLY A 75 -5.53 10.57 -2.39
C GLY A 75 -5.60 9.16 -1.79
N ARG A 76 -6.27 8.96 -0.64
CA ARG A 76 -6.27 7.67 0.08
C ARG A 76 -7.43 6.76 -0.31
N MET A 77 -7.11 5.48 -0.49
CA MET A 77 -8.06 4.36 -0.67
C MET A 77 -7.92 3.38 0.49
N ALA A 78 -9.06 2.86 0.97
CA ALA A 78 -9.11 1.80 1.98
C ALA A 78 -9.47 0.45 1.32
N VAL A 79 -8.63 -0.56 1.53
CA VAL A 79 -8.88 -1.96 1.14
C VAL A 79 -9.31 -2.72 2.37
N VAL A 80 -10.52 -3.29 2.36
CA VAL A 80 -11.16 -3.87 3.55
C VAL A 80 -11.68 -5.27 3.25
N THR A 81 -11.41 -6.22 4.14
CA THR A 81 -11.85 -7.62 4.02
C THR A 81 -11.76 -8.33 5.38
N LYS A 82 -12.18 -9.59 5.46
CA LYS A 82 -11.77 -10.47 6.55
C LYS A 82 -10.36 -11.01 6.27
N SER A 83 -9.43 -10.76 7.20
CA SER A 83 -8.01 -11.08 7.06
C SER A 83 -7.75 -12.59 7.15
N PRO A 84 -6.98 -13.17 6.20
CA PRO A 84 -6.49 -14.55 6.33
C PRO A 84 -5.33 -14.68 7.33
N LEU A 85 -4.69 -13.57 7.72
CA LEU A 85 -3.63 -13.57 8.72
C LEU A 85 -4.20 -13.65 10.14
N THR A 86 -5.21 -12.83 10.44
CA THR A 86 -5.72 -12.68 11.82
C THR A 86 -7.06 -13.35 12.06
N GLY A 87 -7.81 -13.71 11.00
CA GLY A 87 -9.18 -14.20 11.10
C GLY A 87 -10.20 -13.13 11.49
N THR A 88 -9.82 -11.85 11.54
CA THR A 88 -10.69 -10.72 11.90
C THR A 88 -10.81 -9.72 10.75
N VAL A 89 -11.64 -8.68 10.91
CA VAL A 89 -11.68 -7.59 9.92
C VAL A 89 -10.33 -6.87 9.84
N THR A 90 -9.89 -6.55 8.63
CA THR A 90 -8.72 -5.70 8.38
C THR A 90 -9.08 -4.56 7.44
N ASP A 91 -8.46 -3.41 7.65
CA ASP A 91 -8.42 -2.31 6.70
C ASP A 91 -6.97 -1.91 6.42
N SER A 92 -6.63 -1.78 5.15
CA SER A 92 -5.29 -1.47 4.68
C SER A 92 -5.35 -0.32 3.69
N HIS A 93 -4.44 0.65 3.78
CA HIS A 93 -4.58 1.93 3.06
C HIS A 93 -3.36 2.22 2.22
N HIS A 94 -3.58 2.59 0.96
CA HIS A 94 -2.54 3.13 0.09
C HIS A 94 -2.87 4.56 -0.36
N GLY A 95 -1.83 5.30 -0.72
CA GLY A 95 -1.92 6.64 -1.29
C GLY A 95 -1.73 6.62 -2.80
N GLY A 96 -1.12 7.67 -3.35
CA GLY A 96 -0.93 7.83 -4.79
C GLY A 96 -2.15 8.48 -5.44
N TRP A 97 -2.52 7.97 -6.61
CA TRP A 97 -3.57 8.56 -7.46
C TRP A 97 -4.76 7.63 -7.70
N SER A 98 -4.63 6.35 -7.37
CA SER A 98 -5.62 5.31 -7.68
C SER A 98 -7.00 5.61 -7.08
N ALA A 99 -7.04 6.12 -5.84
CA ALA A 99 -8.27 6.54 -5.17
C ALA A 99 -8.98 7.69 -5.91
N ALA A 100 -8.20 8.71 -6.29
CA ALA A 100 -8.72 9.88 -7.00
C ALA A 100 -9.21 9.50 -8.40
N ARG A 101 -8.48 8.65 -9.13
CA ARG A 101 -8.91 8.16 -10.44
C ARG A 101 -10.17 7.30 -10.35
N LEU A 102 -10.31 6.45 -9.33
CA LEU A 102 -11.56 5.70 -9.12
C LEU A 102 -12.75 6.64 -8.90
N ARG A 103 -12.53 7.73 -8.13
CA ARG A 103 -13.55 8.78 -7.98
C ARG A 103 -13.89 9.43 -9.31
N TRP A 104 -12.89 9.80 -10.12
CA TRP A 104 -13.09 10.45 -11.42
C TRP A 104 -13.72 9.53 -12.46
N ALA A 105 -13.53 8.22 -12.33
CA ALA A 105 -14.25 7.20 -13.08
C ALA A 105 -15.73 7.08 -12.66
N GLY A 106 -16.18 7.80 -11.63
CA GLY A 106 -17.58 7.80 -11.20
C GLY A 106 -17.92 6.80 -10.08
N PHE A 107 -16.93 6.33 -9.30
CA PHE A 107 -17.15 5.31 -8.27
C PHE A 107 -16.77 5.77 -6.85
N ASP A 108 -17.59 5.40 -5.87
CA ASP A 108 -17.29 5.44 -4.43
C ASP A 108 -16.44 4.26 -3.97
N GLY A 109 -16.45 3.16 -4.73
CA GLY A 109 -15.75 1.94 -4.38
C GLY A 109 -16.15 0.75 -5.24
N LEU A 110 -15.40 -0.33 -5.08
CA LEU A 110 -15.58 -1.62 -5.75
C LEU A 110 -15.64 -2.72 -4.68
N ILE A 111 -16.61 -3.62 -4.78
CA ILE A 111 -16.82 -4.72 -3.84
C ILE A 111 -16.81 -6.02 -4.62
N PHE A 112 -15.79 -6.84 -4.37
CA PHE A 112 -15.61 -8.12 -5.04
C PHE A 112 -16.07 -9.27 -4.16
N ARG A 113 -16.87 -10.17 -4.72
CA ARG A 113 -17.25 -11.46 -4.13
C ARG A 113 -17.04 -12.58 -5.15
N GLY A 114 -17.23 -13.83 -4.71
CA GLY A 114 -17.02 -14.99 -5.55
C GLY A 114 -15.53 -15.21 -5.83
N LYS A 115 -15.28 -16.07 -6.83
CA LYS A 115 -13.97 -16.44 -7.36
C LYS A 115 -14.10 -16.71 -8.85
N SER A 116 -13.21 -16.13 -9.65
CA SER A 116 -13.17 -16.42 -11.08
C SER A 116 -12.50 -17.76 -11.36
N GLU A 117 -12.92 -18.46 -12.41
CA GLU A 117 -12.32 -19.74 -12.82
C GLU A 117 -10.86 -19.56 -13.29
N ASN A 118 -10.57 -18.45 -13.97
CA ASN A 118 -9.24 -18.10 -14.47
C ASN A 118 -8.79 -16.75 -13.89
N PRO A 119 -7.49 -16.42 -13.93
CA PRO A 119 -7.00 -15.09 -13.58
C PRO A 119 -7.70 -13.98 -14.38
N VAL A 120 -8.19 -12.95 -13.68
CA VAL A 120 -8.84 -11.78 -14.28
C VAL A 120 -8.31 -10.48 -13.69
N TYR A 121 -8.51 -9.37 -14.41
CA TYR A 121 -8.39 -8.02 -13.87
C TYR A 121 -9.68 -7.23 -14.07
N ALA A 122 -9.93 -6.28 -13.17
CA ALA A 122 -11.04 -5.34 -13.30
C ALA A 122 -10.57 -4.09 -14.04
N TYR A 123 -11.09 -3.86 -15.24
CA TYR A 123 -10.84 -2.66 -16.02
C TYR A 123 -11.94 -1.63 -15.76
N VAL A 124 -11.56 -0.49 -15.20
CA VAL A 124 -12.46 0.59 -14.80
C VAL A 124 -12.25 1.77 -15.73
N THR A 125 -13.34 2.18 -16.39
CA THR A 125 -13.42 3.41 -17.20
C THR A 125 -14.54 4.28 -16.65
N SER A 126 -14.81 5.43 -17.29
CA SER A 126 -15.92 6.30 -16.90
C SER A 126 -17.24 5.52 -16.81
N ASP A 127 -17.74 5.41 -15.58
CA ASP A 127 -19.01 4.80 -15.21
C ASP A 127 -19.15 3.30 -15.49
N LYS A 128 -18.08 2.59 -15.85
CA LYS A 128 -18.11 1.17 -16.22
C LYS A 128 -16.94 0.37 -15.63
N VAL A 129 -17.23 -0.84 -15.16
CA VAL A 129 -16.25 -1.87 -14.79
C VAL A 129 -16.45 -3.10 -15.67
N GLU A 130 -15.36 -3.65 -16.18
CA GLU A 130 -15.34 -4.89 -16.97
C GLU A 130 -14.33 -5.87 -16.37
N LEU A 131 -14.65 -7.16 -16.39
CA LEU A 131 -13.70 -8.21 -16.03
C LEU A 131 -13.07 -8.77 -17.30
N LEU A 132 -11.75 -8.73 -17.37
CA LEU A 132 -10.96 -9.14 -18.54
C LEU A 132 -9.92 -10.18 -18.10
N ASP A 133 -9.49 -11.03 -19.04
CA ASP A 133 -8.50 -12.08 -18.79
C ASP A 133 -7.15 -11.51 -18.33
N ALA A 134 -6.56 -12.11 -17.32
CA ALA A 134 -5.21 -11.79 -16.82
C ALA A 134 -4.30 -13.02 -16.81
N SER A 135 -4.62 -14.05 -17.59
CA SER A 135 -3.92 -15.33 -17.55
C SER A 135 -2.45 -15.19 -17.93
N GLU A 136 -2.13 -14.30 -18.87
CA GLU A 136 -0.74 -13.99 -19.24
C GLU A 136 0.05 -13.25 -18.15
N LEU A 137 -0.64 -12.64 -17.18
CA LEU A 137 -0.03 -11.88 -16.09
C LEU A 137 0.14 -12.69 -14.81
N TRP A 138 -0.53 -13.82 -14.71
CA TRP A 138 -0.41 -14.70 -13.56
C TRP A 138 1.02 -15.27 -13.48
N GLY A 139 1.66 -15.16 -12.32
CA GLY A 139 3.06 -15.50 -12.10
C GLY A 139 4.03 -14.33 -12.26
N LYS A 140 3.57 -13.17 -12.76
CA LYS A 140 4.39 -11.96 -12.92
C LYS A 140 4.38 -11.09 -11.67
N GLY A 141 5.49 -10.39 -11.43
CA GLY A 141 5.58 -9.35 -10.41
C GLY A 141 4.67 -8.15 -10.70
N VAL A 142 4.49 -7.31 -9.70
CA VAL A 142 3.72 -6.06 -9.81
C VAL A 142 4.34 -5.13 -10.85
N HIS A 143 5.66 -4.97 -10.89
CA HIS A 143 6.31 -4.02 -11.80
C HIS A 143 6.11 -4.41 -13.27
N GLU A 144 6.23 -5.71 -13.59
CA GLU A 144 5.95 -6.23 -14.93
C GLU A 144 4.45 -6.09 -15.27
N THR A 145 3.56 -6.37 -14.31
CA THR A 145 2.10 -6.21 -14.47
C THR A 145 1.72 -4.75 -14.75
N VAL A 146 2.32 -3.80 -14.01
CA VAL A 146 2.13 -2.36 -14.23
C VAL A 146 2.62 -1.98 -15.62
N LYS A 147 3.81 -2.43 -16.03
CA LYS A 147 4.37 -2.07 -17.33
C LYS A 147 3.53 -2.60 -18.49
N PHE A 148 2.98 -3.80 -18.34
CA PHE A 148 2.05 -4.38 -19.31
C PHE A 148 0.84 -3.46 -19.55
N PHE A 149 0.15 -3.05 -18.49
CA PHE A 149 -1.04 -2.19 -18.63
C PHE A 149 -0.70 -0.77 -19.08
N GLN A 150 0.46 -0.24 -18.70
CA GLN A 150 0.96 1.04 -19.21
C GLN A 150 1.20 0.99 -20.73
N ASN A 151 1.76 -0.10 -21.25
CA ASN A 151 1.95 -0.29 -22.69
C ASN A 151 0.61 -0.45 -23.41
N GLN A 152 -0.36 -1.14 -22.80
CA GLN A 152 -1.66 -1.40 -23.39
C GLN A 152 -2.59 -0.17 -23.41
N TYR A 153 -2.61 0.62 -22.34
CA TYR A 153 -3.61 1.68 -22.13
C TYR A 153 -3.02 3.09 -22.02
N GLY A 154 -1.68 3.22 -22.01
CA GLY A 154 -0.97 4.47 -21.78
C GLY A 154 -0.83 4.83 -20.30
N GLU A 155 0.14 5.68 -19.96
CA GLU A 155 0.54 5.94 -18.57
C GLU A 155 -0.21 7.11 -17.90
N LYS A 156 -0.60 8.12 -18.68
CA LYS A 156 -1.00 9.44 -18.15
C LYS A 156 -2.25 9.41 -17.27
N GLU A 157 -3.26 8.66 -17.69
CA GLU A 157 -4.60 8.62 -17.07
C GLU A 157 -4.88 7.28 -16.38
N LEU A 158 -3.82 6.49 -16.18
CA LEU A 158 -3.88 5.14 -15.67
C LEU A 158 -3.47 5.09 -14.19
N SER A 159 -4.18 4.28 -13.43
CA SER A 159 -3.67 3.67 -12.20
C SER A 159 -3.82 2.17 -12.28
N VAL A 160 -2.82 1.44 -11.79
CA VAL A 160 -2.81 -0.02 -11.74
C VAL A 160 -2.59 -0.39 -10.30
N ILE A 161 -3.48 -1.18 -9.72
CA ILE A 161 -3.32 -1.77 -8.39
C ILE A 161 -3.25 -3.28 -8.60
N ALA A 162 -2.15 -3.93 -8.26
CA ALA A 162 -1.93 -5.35 -8.55
C ALA A 162 -1.45 -6.12 -7.32
N ILE A 163 -1.68 -7.44 -7.34
CA ILE A 163 -0.95 -8.40 -6.52
C ILE A 163 0.26 -8.92 -7.29
N GLY A 164 1.35 -9.22 -6.59
CA GLY A 164 2.45 -10.02 -7.13
C GLY A 164 2.27 -11.51 -6.82
N GLN A 165 3.32 -12.29 -7.01
CA GLN A 165 3.33 -13.74 -6.81
C GLN A 165 2.96 -14.15 -5.37
N ALA A 166 3.25 -13.30 -4.37
CA ALA A 166 2.86 -13.57 -2.99
C ALA A 166 1.34 -13.71 -2.82
N GLY A 167 0.56 -12.86 -3.52
CA GLY A 167 -0.90 -12.92 -3.51
C GLY A 167 -1.39 -14.17 -4.20
N GLU A 168 -0.86 -14.48 -5.38
CA GLU A 168 -1.21 -15.65 -6.19
C GLU A 168 -0.95 -16.97 -5.45
N LYS A 169 0.15 -17.03 -4.68
CA LYS A 169 0.53 -18.18 -3.84
C LYS A 169 -0.13 -18.16 -2.46
N LEU A 170 -1.06 -17.25 -2.21
CA LEU A 170 -1.85 -17.15 -0.99
C LEU A 170 -1.00 -16.94 0.29
N SER A 171 0.12 -16.21 0.20
CA SER A 171 0.82 -15.76 1.41
C SER A 171 -0.14 -14.93 2.27
N ARG A 172 -0.26 -15.25 3.56
CA ARG A 172 -1.23 -14.59 4.46
C ARG A 172 -0.96 -13.10 4.69
N PHE A 173 0.24 -12.63 4.37
CA PHE A 173 0.63 -11.22 4.44
C PHE A 173 0.95 -10.63 3.06
N ALA A 174 0.37 -11.20 2.01
CA ALA A 174 0.40 -10.59 0.68
C ALA A 174 -0.47 -9.33 0.61
N ASN A 175 -0.05 -8.38 -0.21
CA ASN A 175 -0.60 -7.04 -0.29
C ASN A 175 -0.97 -6.63 -1.73
N TRP A 176 -1.55 -5.43 -1.85
CA TRP A 176 -1.79 -4.77 -3.13
C TRP A 176 -0.83 -3.61 -3.28
N VAL A 177 -0.19 -3.48 -4.43
CA VAL A 177 0.76 -2.40 -4.72
C VAL A 177 0.33 -1.68 -5.99
N ASN A 178 0.43 -0.36 -5.99
CA ASN A 178 0.09 0.45 -7.16
C ASN A 178 1.30 0.80 -8.02
N GLU A 179 1.07 1.51 -9.13
CA GLU A 179 2.08 1.92 -10.11
C GLU A 179 3.24 2.79 -9.58
N ASN A 180 3.18 3.23 -8.32
CA ASN A 180 4.15 4.10 -7.64
C ASN A 180 4.60 3.50 -6.30
N ASP A 181 4.65 2.17 -6.21
CA ASP A 181 5.04 1.42 -5.01
C ASP A 181 4.25 1.81 -3.75
N ARG A 182 2.96 2.16 -3.91
CA ARG A 182 2.07 2.41 -2.77
C ARG A 182 1.36 1.13 -2.40
N ALA A 183 1.70 0.60 -1.23
CA ALA A 183 1.11 -0.63 -0.74
C ALA A 183 -0.13 -0.39 0.13
N SER A 184 -1.18 -1.19 -0.09
CA SER A 184 -2.12 -1.57 0.97
C SER A 184 -1.51 -2.76 1.69
N GLY A 185 -0.49 -2.47 2.49
CA GLY A 185 0.53 -3.43 2.94
C GLY A 185 0.02 -4.56 3.84
N ARG A 186 -0.81 -4.26 4.84
CA ARG A 186 -1.00 -5.19 5.96
C ARG A 186 -2.31 -5.98 5.89
N GLY A 187 -2.35 -7.08 6.66
CA GLY A 187 -3.57 -7.84 6.93
C GLY A 187 -3.95 -8.86 5.85
N GLY A 188 -3.11 -9.08 4.84
CA GLY A 188 -3.33 -10.13 3.86
C GLY A 188 -4.40 -9.82 2.82
N THR A 189 -4.67 -8.54 2.52
CA THR A 189 -5.68 -8.17 1.53
C THR A 189 -5.32 -8.66 0.11
N GLY A 190 -4.03 -8.77 -0.21
CA GLY A 190 -3.56 -9.33 -1.49
C GLY A 190 -3.73 -10.85 -1.58
N CYS A 191 -3.63 -11.55 -0.45
CA CYS A 191 -3.94 -12.97 -0.34
C CYS A 191 -5.40 -13.25 -0.72
N VAL A 192 -6.32 -12.43 -0.23
CA VAL A 192 -7.74 -12.50 -0.60
C VAL A 192 -7.92 -12.25 -2.09
N GLY A 193 -7.19 -11.28 -2.68
CA GLY A 193 -7.15 -11.06 -4.13
C GLY A 193 -6.78 -12.32 -4.92
N GLY A 194 -5.67 -12.96 -4.53
CA GLY A 194 -5.20 -14.20 -5.15
C GLY A 194 -6.18 -15.36 -5.00
N SER A 195 -6.82 -15.51 -3.82
CA SER A 195 -7.82 -16.57 -3.59
C SER A 195 -9.02 -16.49 -4.55
N LYS A 196 -9.28 -15.28 -5.08
CA LYS A 196 -10.37 -14.96 -6.00
C LYS A 196 -9.95 -14.96 -7.47
N ASN A 197 -8.68 -15.24 -7.77
CA ASN A 197 -8.07 -15.09 -9.10
C ASN A 197 -8.15 -13.65 -9.65
N LEU A 198 -8.17 -12.63 -8.77
CA LEU A 198 -8.15 -11.23 -9.18
C LEU A 198 -6.70 -10.71 -9.17
N LYS A 199 -6.10 -10.54 -10.36
CA LYS A 199 -4.72 -10.10 -10.53
C LYS A 199 -4.53 -8.60 -10.32
N ALA A 200 -5.46 -7.79 -10.84
CA ALA A 200 -5.32 -6.34 -10.83
C ALA A 200 -6.65 -5.59 -10.90
N ILE A 201 -6.60 -4.32 -10.50
CA ILE A 201 -7.61 -3.30 -10.77
C ILE A 201 -6.92 -2.20 -11.58
N VAL A 202 -7.38 -1.98 -12.79
CA VAL A 202 -6.81 -1.04 -13.75
C VAL A 202 -7.82 0.06 -14.00
N ILE A 203 -7.50 1.28 -13.58
CA ILE A 203 -8.39 2.44 -13.65
C ILE A 203 -7.86 3.40 -14.71
N ASN A 204 -8.61 3.58 -15.79
CA ASN A 204 -8.34 4.54 -16.84
C ASN A 204 -9.40 5.64 -16.80
N ALA A 205 -9.04 6.81 -16.26
CA ALA A 205 -9.99 7.88 -16.06
C ALA A 205 -9.34 9.26 -16.23
N GLN A 206 -10.01 10.11 -17.00
CA GLN A 206 -9.65 11.52 -17.10
C GLN A 206 -9.84 12.23 -15.77
N LYS A 207 -9.04 13.26 -15.53
CA LYS A 207 -9.16 14.06 -14.32
C LYS A 207 -10.50 14.81 -14.27
N ALA A 208 -11.34 14.47 -13.30
CA ALA A 208 -12.65 15.08 -13.08
C ALA A 208 -12.83 15.53 -11.62
N ILE A 209 -12.12 16.60 -11.21
CA ILE A 209 -12.09 17.07 -9.82
C ILE A 209 -13.49 17.31 -9.26
N VAL A 210 -13.79 16.63 -8.15
CA VAL A 210 -15.04 16.82 -7.40
C VAL A 210 -14.98 18.15 -6.66
N ARG A 211 -15.97 19.00 -6.91
CA ARG A 211 -16.11 20.31 -6.25
C ARG A 211 -17.22 20.26 -5.23
N THR A 212 -16.96 20.87 -4.08
CA THR A 212 -17.98 21.07 -3.06
C THR A 212 -19.06 22.05 -3.55
N ALA A 213 -20.31 21.81 -3.12
CA ALA A 213 -21.47 22.61 -3.54
C ALA A 213 -21.44 24.04 -2.99
N ASP A 214 -21.10 24.21 -1.71
CA ASP A 214 -20.98 25.53 -1.06
C ASP A 214 -19.54 26.06 -1.20
N ARG A 215 -19.34 26.90 -2.23
CA ARG A 215 -18.01 27.41 -2.59
C ARG A 215 -17.39 28.33 -1.56
N ASP A 216 -18.21 29.12 -0.87
CA ASP A 216 -17.69 30.13 0.06
C ASP A 216 -17.30 29.49 1.39
N LYS A 217 -18.10 28.57 1.92
CA LYS A 217 -17.70 27.76 3.09
C LYS A 217 -16.51 26.88 2.76
N TRP A 218 -16.43 26.37 1.53
CA TRP A 218 -15.27 25.57 1.10
C TRP A 218 -13.97 26.37 1.15
N LYS A 219 -13.95 27.59 0.59
CA LYS A 219 -12.74 28.43 0.62
C LYS A 219 -12.25 28.67 2.04
N GLU A 220 -13.16 28.90 2.98
CA GLU A 220 -12.82 29.08 4.40
C GLU A 220 -12.22 27.80 5.00
N ALA A 221 -12.87 26.66 4.80
CA ALA A 221 -12.38 25.37 5.27
C ALA A 221 -11.02 25.00 4.65
N GLN A 222 -10.87 25.19 3.34
CA GLN A 222 -9.62 24.93 2.62
C GLN A 222 -8.49 25.83 3.11
N LYS A 223 -8.75 27.13 3.33
CA LYS A 223 -7.77 28.06 3.88
C LYS A 223 -7.30 27.60 5.25
N ARG A 224 -8.23 27.25 6.16
CA ARG A 224 -7.88 26.73 7.48
C ARG A 224 -7.04 25.46 7.39
N ALA A 225 -7.49 24.47 6.63
CA ALA A 225 -6.78 23.20 6.49
C ALA A 225 -5.37 23.38 5.90
N LEU A 226 -5.23 24.19 4.84
CA LEU A 226 -3.94 24.47 4.22
C LEU A 226 -3.03 25.24 5.18
N SER A 227 -3.53 26.26 5.88
CA SER A 227 -2.75 26.99 6.89
C SER A 227 -2.25 26.08 8.00
N THR A 228 -3.05 25.12 8.46
CA THR A 228 -2.59 24.10 9.42
C THR A 228 -1.48 23.24 8.83
N ILE A 229 -1.64 22.74 7.60
CA ILE A 229 -0.59 21.91 6.96
C ILE A 229 0.71 22.72 6.77
N MET A 230 0.62 24.00 6.45
CA MET A 230 1.79 24.87 6.17
C MET A 230 2.45 25.48 7.41
N ALA A 231 1.89 25.30 8.60
CA ALA A 231 2.44 25.86 9.83
C ALA A 231 3.77 25.18 10.18
N GLU A 232 4.82 25.95 10.45
CA GLU A 232 6.21 25.45 10.55
C GLU A 232 6.41 24.47 11.71
N GLU A 233 5.63 24.62 12.77
CA GLU A 233 5.62 23.74 13.93
C GLU A 233 5.09 22.32 13.61
N ASN A 234 4.40 22.14 12.48
CA ASN A 234 3.84 20.86 12.10
C ASN A 234 4.83 20.04 11.26
N ILE A 235 4.94 18.76 11.60
CA ILE A 235 5.82 17.81 10.90
C ILE A 235 5.47 17.64 9.40
N THR A 236 4.24 18.01 9.02
CA THR A 236 3.72 17.98 7.65
C THR A 236 4.04 19.25 6.84
N SER A 237 4.67 20.27 7.43
CA SER A 237 4.95 21.54 6.76
C SER A 237 5.76 21.31 5.47
N PRO A 238 5.24 21.72 4.30
CA PRO A 238 5.93 21.55 3.03
C PRO A 238 7.34 22.14 3.06
N ARG A 239 8.34 21.33 2.69
CA ARG A 239 9.77 21.65 2.63
C ARG A 239 10.44 22.02 3.95
N LYS A 240 9.73 21.98 5.08
CA LYS A 240 10.23 22.40 6.40
C LYS A 240 10.05 21.34 7.47
N GLY A 241 8.87 20.72 7.52
CA GLY A 241 8.54 19.70 8.51
C GLY A 241 9.25 18.38 8.24
N GLY A 242 9.51 17.62 9.30
CA GLY A 242 10.29 16.38 9.24
C GLY A 242 9.81 15.37 8.19
N LEU A 243 8.49 15.19 8.02
CA LEU A 243 7.96 14.29 7.00
C LEU A 243 8.30 14.78 5.59
N SER A 244 8.21 16.08 5.35
CA SER A 244 8.52 16.66 4.04
C SER A 244 10.01 16.61 3.74
N VAL A 245 10.86 16.85 4.74
CA VAL A 245 12.31 16.96 4.55
C VAL A 245 12.99 15.59 4.50
N TYR A 246 12.60 14.67 5.38
CA TYR A 246 13.31 13.41 5.64
C TYR A 246 12.46 12.16 5.36
N GLY A 247 11.19 12.35 5.01
CA GLY A 247 10.24 11.25 4.90
C GLY A 247 9.86 10.71 6.27
N THR A 248 9.25 9.53 6.30
CA THR A 248 8.91 8.87 7.57
C THR A 248 10.16 8.39 8.30
N ASN A 249 11.28 8.12 7.60
CA ASN A 249 12.57 7.73 8.17
C ASN A 249 13.16 8.75 9.18
N VAL A 250 12.62 9.97 9.27
CA VAL A 250 12.89 10.88 10.39
C VAL A 250 12.69 10.21 11.76
N LEU A 251 11.81 9.21 11.82
CA LEU A 251 11.55 8.44 13.04
C LEU A 251 12.70 7.51 13.43
N MET A 252 13.64 7.17 12.55
CA MET A 252 14.70 6.21 12.84
C MET A 252 15.58 6.71 14.00
N ASN A 253 16.12 7.92 13.90
CA ASN A 253 16.97 8.52 14.93
C ASN A 253 16.17 8.89 16.19
N ILE A 254 14.94 9.36 16.03
CA ILE A 254 14.05 9.67 17.15
C ILE A 254 13.79 8.41 17.99
N THR A 255 13.35 7.32 17.34
CA THR A 255 13.02 6.07 18.04
C THR A 255 14.26 5.38 18.60
N ASN A 256 15.41 5.47 17.94
CA ASN A 256 16.69 4.99 18.47
C ASN A 256 17.07 5.72 19.76
N SER A 257 16.96 7.04 19.78
CA SER A 257 17.40 7.89 20.90
C SER A 257 16.53 7.73 22.15
N ILE A 258 15.22 7.52 21.97
CA ILE A 258 14.29 7.33 23.10
C ILE A 258 14.21 5.87 23.57
N GLY A 259 14.97 4.95 22.96
CA GLY A 259 14.92 3.52 23.29
C GLY A 259 13.60 2.84 22.88
N ALA A 260 13.10 3.17 21.69
CA ALA A 260 11.88 2.63 21.11
C ALA A 260 12.09 2.09 19.67
N LEU A 261 13.32 1.72 19.31
CA LEU A 261 13.67 1.11 18.01
C LEU A 261 13.95 -0.39 18.19
N PRO A 262 12.96 -1.28 17.96
CA PRO A 262 13.13 -2.71 18.13
C PRO A 262 14.27 -3.24 17.27
N THR A 263 15.23 -3.91 17.90
CA THR A 263 16.50 -4.30 17.26
C THR A 263 16.79 -5.78 17.51
N LYS A 264 17.19 -6.49 16.44
CA LYS A 264 17.45 -7.95 16.41
C LYS A 264 16.28 -8.76 16.98
N ASN A 265 15.19 -8.85 16.22
CA ASN A 265 13.91 -9.45 16.61
C ASN A 265 13.44 -8.93 18.00
N SER A 266 13.48 -7.61 18.16
CA SER A 266 13.10 -6.91 19.39
C SER A 266 13.85 -7.33 20.68
N GLN A 267 15.01 -7.99 20.59
CA GLN A 267 15.85 -8.33 21.75
C GLN A 267 16.44 -7.09 22.43
N LYS A 268 16.53 -5.99 21.68
CA LYS A 268 17.00 -4.68 22.15
C LYS A 268 16.04 -3.59 21.72
N THR A 269 16.12 -2.46 22.41
CA THR A 269 15.25 -1.29 22.20
C THR A 269 15.93 -0.15 21.46
N ALA A 270 17.20 -0.31 21.06
CA ALA A 270 17.98 0.63 20.27
C ALA A 270 19.04 -0.11 19.45
N PHE A 271 19.41 0.47 18.30
CA PHE A 271 20.46 -0.03 17.41
C PHE A 271 21.78 0.73 17.58
N GLY A 272 21.78 1.82 18.35
CA GLY A 272 22.97 2.66 18.57
C GLY A 272 23.39 3.33 17.26
N ASP A 273 24.69 3.38 17.00
CA ASP A 273 25.26 4.00 15.78
C ASP A 273 24.80 3.30 14.49
N GLY A 274 24.33 2.06 14.57
CA GLY A 274 23.78 1.32 13.42
C GLY A 274 22.47 1.89 12.87
N ALA A 275 21.77 2.76 13.60
CA ALA A 275 20.54 3.38 13.13
C ALA A 275 20.80 4.49 12.10
N GLU A 276 21.88 5.26 12.27
CA GLU A 276 22.17 6.46 11.47
C GLU A 276 22.23 6.18 9.97
N PRO A 277 22.89 5.12 9.47
CA PRO A 277 22.93 4.81 8.04
C PRO A 277 21.55 4.57 7.38
N THR A 278 20.50 4.39 8.18
CA THR A 278 19.13 4.14 7.72
C THR A 278 18.16 5.28 8.09
N SER A 279 18.70 6.37 8.65
CA SER A 279 17.96 7.56 9.08
C SER A 279 17.43 8.37 7.90
N GLY A 280 16.43 9.21 8.15
CA GLY A 280 15.89 10.08 7.12
C GLY A 280 16.91 11.14 6.67
N GLU A 281 17.78 11.56 7.59
CA GLU A 281 18.93 12.44 7.36
C GLU A 281 19.93 11.80 6.40
N TYR A 282 20.38 10.58 6.71
CA TYR A 282 21.30 9.84 5.85
C TYR A 282 20.71 9.57 4.48
N VAL A 283 19.45 9.15 4.41
CA VAL A 283 18.72 8.90 3.15
C VAL A 283 18.74 10.14 2.27
N LYS A 284 18.40 11.30 2.84
CA LYS A 284 18.36 12.58 2.13
C LYS A 284 19.73 12.97 1.57
N GLU A 285 20.80 12.76 2.32
CA GLU A 285 22.15 13.16 1.94
C GLU A 285 22.78 12.21 0.91
N ASN A 286 22.47 10.91 0.98
CA ASN A 286 23.23 9.89 0.27
C ASN A 286 22.49 9.25 -0.90
N VAL A 287 21.20 8.94 -0.78
CA VAL A 287 20.48 8.08 -1.75
C VAL A 287 19.20 8.68 -2.33
N LEU A 288 18.70 9.80 -1.80
CA LEU A 288 17.49 10.47 -2.31
C LEU A 288 17.68 11.01 -3.73
N VAL A 289 16.70 10.73 -4.60
CA VAL A 289 16.65 11.24 -5.99
C VAL A 289 15.33 11.94 -6.34
N GLY A 290 14.27 11.79 -5.53
CA GLY A 290 12.99 12.42 -5.79
C GLY A 290 12.04 12.47 -4.58
N ASP A 291 11.12 13.44 -4.61
CA ASP A 291 10.06 13.64 -3.62
C ASP A 291 8.66 13.56 -4.26
N PRO A 292 8.27 12.39 -4.79
CA PRO A 292 6.95 12.19 -5.39
C PRO A 292 5.81 12.46 -4.41
N THR A 293 4.62 12.72 -4.95
CA THR A 293 3.45 13.11 -4.14
C THR A 293 2.24 12.22 -4.42
N CYS A 294 1.43 12.02 -3.39
CA CYS A 294 0.06 11.54 -3.56
C CYS A 294 -0.82 12.67 -4.11
N HIS A 295 -2.01 12.31 -4.60
CA HIS A 295 -2.96 13.29 -5.10
C HIS A 295 -3.24 14.42 -4.09
N ALA A 296 -3.13 15.67 -4.57
CA ALA A 296 -3.40 16.91 -3.83
C ALA A 296 -2.60 17.06 -2.51
N CYS A 297 -1.46 16.38 -2.36
CA CYS A 297 -0.68 16.41 -1.13
C CYS A 297 0.51 17.40 -1.24
N PRO A 298 0.54 18.49 -0.45
CA PRO A 298 1.67 19.42 -0.46
C PRO A 298 2.87 18.94 0.38
N VAL A 299 2.71 17.86 1.16
CA VAL A 299 3.72 17.39 2.14
C VAL A 299 4.93 16.74 1.46
N ALA A 300 4.73 15.99 0.35
CA ALA A 300 5.81 15.26 -0.33
C ALA A 300 6.65 14.36 0.60
N CYS A 301 5.97 13.58 1.45
CA CYS A 301 6.65 12.71 2.43
C CYS A 301 7.34 11.49 1.82
N LYS A 302 7.09 11.21 0.54
CA LYS A 302 7.52 9.99 -0.13
C LYS A 302 8.89 10.22 -0.71
N LYS A 303 9.80 9.29 -0.43
CA LYS A 303 11.21 9.37 -0.83
C LYS A 303 11.48 8.32 -1.88
N GLU A 304 11.90 8.81 -3.04
CA GLU A 304 12.41 7.99 -4.13
C GLU A 304 13.93 7.96 -4.00
N VAL A 305 14.50 6.76 -4.01
CA VAL A 305 15.92 6.53 -3.76
C VAL A 305 16.55 5.78 -4.91
N GLU A 306 17.85 5.99 -5.11
CA GLU A 306 18.66 5.24 -6.07
C GLU A 306 19.89 4.67 -5.36
N VAL A 307 20.10 3.36 -5.53
CA VAL A 307 21.29 2.66 -5.04
C VAL A 307 22.48 3.01 -5.94
N LYS A 308 23.48 3.69 -5.38
CA LYS A 308 24.62 4.24 -6.15
C LYS A 308 25.82 3.30 -6.25
N GLU A 309 25.90 2.31 -5.38
CA GLU A 309 27.03 1.39 -5.23
C GLU A 309 26.60 0.01 -4.75
N GLY A 310 27.54 -0.93 -4.71
CA GLY A 310 27.27 -2.31 -4.29
C GLY A 310 26.55 -3.17 -5.35
N PRO A 311 26.07 -4.36 -4.97
CA PRO A 311 25.54 -5.36 -5.90
C PRO A 311 24.22 -4.94 -6.57
N TRP A 312 23.49 -3.99 -5.99
CA TRP A 312 22.20 -3.51 -6.50
C TRP A 312 22.28 -2.11 -7.13
N LYS A 313 23.48 -1.67 -7.51
CA LYS A 313 23.69 -0.37 -8.17
C LYS A 313 22.74 -0.17 -9.35
N GLY A 314 22.09 0.99 -9.39
CA GLY A 314 21.11 1.37 -10.42
C GLY A 314 19.67 1.01 -10.07
N LEU A 315 19.43 0.29 -8.96
CA LEU A 315 18.07 0.13 -8.43
C LEU A 315 17.51 1.49 -8.05
N ARG A 316 16.35 1.82 -8.59
CA ARG A 316 15.57 3.01 -8.26
C ARG A 316 14.18 2.58 -7.84
N MET A 317 13.76 3.01 -6.65
CA MET A 317 12.45 2.65 -6.10
C MET A 317 11.85 3.80 -5.32
N GLU A 318 10.54 3.78 -5.18
CA GLU A 318 9.80 4.76 -4.39
C GLU A 318 9.40 4.18 -3.01
N SER A 319 9.20 5.06 -2.01
CA SER A 319 8.68 4.71 -0.68
C SER A 319 9.69 3.96 0.20
N LEU A 320 10.90 4.49 0.36
CA LEU A 320 11.75 4.13 1.49
C LEU A 320 11.12 4.69 2.79
N GLU A 321 10.25 3.89 3.41
CA GLU A 321 9.48 4.26 4.60
C GLU A 321 10.09 3.70 5.88
N TYR A 322 9.84 4.39 7.00
CA TYR A 322 10.39 4.06 8.31
C TYR A 322 10.09 2.63 8.72
N GLU A 323 8.84 2.18 8.63
CA GLU A 323 8.45 0.85 9.08
C GLU A 323 9.15 -0.25 8.28
N SER A 324 9.27 -0.06 6.96
CA SER A 324 9.99 -0.99 6.09
C SER A 324 11.49 -0.98 6.37
N SER A 325 12.09 0.21 6.54
CA SER A 325 13.50 0.38 6.89
C SER A 325 13.82 -0.16 8.28
N TRP A 326 12.91 -0.05 9.24
CA TRP A 326 13.05 -0.64 10.56
C TRP A 326 13.01 -2.17 10.47
N ALA A 327 11.99 -2.70 9.79
CA ALA A 327 11.74 -4.14 9.70
C ALA A 327 12.90 -4.90 9.04
N PHE A 328 13.47 -4.36 7.97
CA PHE A 328 14.66 -4.93 7.30
C PHE A 328 15.99 -4.37 7.78
N GLY A 329 15.98 -3.32 8.59
CA GLY A 329 17.19 -2.70 9.12
C GLY A 329 17.47 -3.18 10.54
N SER A 330 17.28 -2.30 11.52
CA SER A 330 17.55 -2.57 12.94
C SER A 330 16.91 -3.86 13.47
N ASN A 331 15.67 -4.20 13.07
CA ASN A 331 15.03 -5.45 13.51
C ASN A 331 15.77 -6.70 13.00
N CYS A 332 16.47 -6.61 11.87
CA CYS A 332 17.32 -7.64 11.29
C CYS A 332 18.83 -7.42 11.56
N GLY A 333 19.18 -6.45 12.41
CA GLY A 333 20.58 -6.08 12.68
C GLY A 333 21.33 -5.56 11.45
N ASN A 334 20.62 -5.08 10.43
CA ASN A 334 21.15 -4.60 9.16
C ASN A 334 21.17 -3.07 9.14
N SER A 335 22.30 -2.47 8.79
CA SER A 335 22.47 -1.02 8.66
C SER A 335 22.78 -0.58 7.22
N ASP A 336 22.66 -1.49 6.24
CA ASP A 336 22.89 -1.15 4.84
C ASP A 336 21.59 -0.66 4.18
N VAL A 337 21.52 0.65 3.93
CA VAL A 337 20.37 1.27 3.26
C VAL A 337 20.15 0.74 1.84
N ASN A 338 21.20 0.27 1.16
CA ASN A 338 21.10 -0.25 -0.20
C ASN A 338 20.46 -1.64 -0.18
N ALA A 339 20.85 -2.51 0.76
CA ALA A 339 20.19 -3.80 0.98
C ALA A 339 18.73 -3.61 1.39
N ILE A 340 18.45 -2.66 2.28
CA ILE A 340 17.07 -2.33 2.70
C ILE A 340 16.24 -1.86 1.51
N ALA A 341 16.79 -0.99 0.65
CA ALA A 341 16.11 -0.57 -0.56
C ALA A 341 15.79 -1.77 -1.47
N LYS A 342 16.75 -2.70 -1.65
CA LYS A 342 16.50 -3.91 -2.45
C LYS A 342 15.40 -4.81 -1.88
N LEU A 343 15.38 -5.00 -0.56
CA LEU A 343 14.37 -5.83 0.11
C LEU A 343 12.96 -5.24 -0.02
N ILE A 344 12.86 -3.91 0.06
CA ILE A 344 11.59 -3.20 -0.11
C ILE A 344 11.12 -3.32 -1.57
N ASP A 345 12.02 -3.12 -2.52
CA ASP A 345 11.75 -3.32 -3.95
C ASP A 345 11.24 -4.75 -4.25
N GLN A 346 11.88 -5.79 -3.73
CA GLN A 346 11.39 -7.17 -3.85
C GLN A 346 10.01 -7.36 -3.24
N CYS A 347 9.76 -6.78 -2.06
CA CYS A 347 8.45 -6.88 -1.44
C CYS A 347 7.37 -6.14 -2.24
N ASN A 348 7.70 -5.00 -2.85
CA ASN A 348 6.78 -4.28 -3.72
C ASN A 348 6.46 -5.08 -4.99
N ASP A 349 7.48 -5.69 -5.61
CA ASP A 349 7.28 -6.47 -6.85
C ASP A 349 6.57 -7.81 -6.58
N TYR A 350 6.96 -8.54 -5.55
CA TYR A 350 6.33 -9.81 -5.18
C TYR A 350 4.97 -9.62 -4.47
N GLY A 351 4.70 -8.42 -3.93
CA GLY A 351 3.47 -8.09 -3.23
C GLY A 351 3.42 -8.60 -1.78
N PHE A 352 4.50 -8.44 -1.01
CA PHE A 352 4.57 -8.76 0.42
C PHE A 352 4.49 -7.51 1.30
N ASP A 353 3.85 -7.62 2.47
CA ASP A 353 4.03 -6.67 3.57
C ASP A 353 5.49 -6.67 4.04
N THR A 354 6.17 -5.52 3.92
CA THR A 354 7.56 -5.35 4.35
C THR A 354 7.74 -5.55 5.86
N ILE A 355 6.73 -5.20 6.66
CA ILE A 355 6.79 -5.35 8.12
C ILE A 355 6.76 -6.83 8.49
N GLU A 356 5.81 -7.59 7.94
CA GLU A 356 5.69 -9.03 8.22
C GLU A 356 6.89 -9.78 7.65
N MET A 357 7.35 -9.44 6.44
CA MET A 357 8.53 -10.08 5.85
C MET A 357 9.79 -9.82 6.69
N GLY A 358 10.02 -8.57 7.13
CA GLY A 358 11.15 -8.28 8.02
C GLY A 358 11.08 -9.00 9.36
N ASN A 359 9.88 -9.24 9.91
CA ASN A 359 9.71 -10.08 11.10
C ASN A 359 9.97 -11.56 10.83
N VAL A 360 9.55 -12.10 9.68
CA VAL A 360 9.88 -13.48 9.28
C VAL A 360 11.40 -13.65 9.19
N VAL A 361 12.08 -12.70 8.56
CA VAL A 361 13.54 -12.70 8.42
C VAL A 361 14.23 -12.63 9.79
N SER A 362 13.82 -11.72 10.67
CA SER A 362 14.47 -11.58 11.98
C SER A 362 14.22 -12.77 12.92
N VAL A 363 13.02 -13.37 12.86
CA VAL A 363 12.74 -14.64 13.57
C VAL A 363 13.63 -15.76 13.04
N TYR A 364 13.83 -15.85 11.73
CA TYR A 364 14.72 -16.84 11.13
C TYR A 364 16.19 -16.62 11.51
N GLN A 365 16.67 -15.37 11.51
CA GLN A 365 18.02 -15.03 12.00
C GLN A 365 18.22 -15.43 13.47
N GLU A 366 17.24 -15.16 14.34
CA GLU A 366 17.32 -15.60 15.74
C GLU A 366 17.30 -17.13 15.86
N ALA A 367 16.48 -17.82 15.06
CA ALA A 367 16.47 -19.28 15.02
C ALA A 367 17.82 -19.85 14.56
N CYS A 368 18.46 -19.27 13.54
CA CYS A 368 19.81 -19.62 13.10
C CYS A 368 20.82 -19.43 14.24
N GLN A 369 20.84 -18.24 14.86
CA GLN A 369 21.73 -17.93 15.98
C GLN A 369 21.58 -18.92 17.15
N LYS A 370 20.36 -19.38 17.43
CA LYS A 370 20.05 -20.34 18.51
C LYS A 370 20.20 -21.82 18.09
N GLY A 371 20.52 -22.10 16.84
CA GLY A 371 20.63 -23.47 16.32
C GLY A 371 19.28 -24.18 16.11
N TYR A 372 18.18 -23.43 15.97
CA TYR A 372 16.82 -23.93 15.74
C TYR A 372 16.41 -23.96 14.26
N ALA A 373 17.30 -23.56 13.36
CA ALA A 373 17.03 -23.47 11.92
C ALA A 373 17.27 -24.77 11.13
N ASN A 374 17.40 -25.93 11.80
CA ASN A 374 17.60 -27.25 11.14
C ASN A 374 18.70 -27.28 10.06
N GLY A 375 19.83 -26.61 10.33
CA GLY A 375 20.97 -26.50 9.40
C GLY A 375 20.94 -25.28 8.49
N GLY A 376 19.87 -24.47 8.53
CA GLY A 376 19.84 -23.13 7.95
C GLY A 376 20.80 -22.17 8.66
N SER A 377 21.31 -21.20 7.91
CA SER A 377 22.21 -20.15 8.40
C SER A 377 21.85 -18.82 7.76
N LEU A 378 21.59 -17.82 8.60
CA LEU A 378 21.42 -16.43 8.20
C LEU A 378 21.84 -15.56 9.39
N GLU A 379 22.94 -14.84 9.24
CA GLU A 379 23.49 -14.00 10.30
C GLU A 379 22.75 -12.66 10.38
N TRP A 380 22.79 -12.04 11.57
CA TRP A 380 22.30 -10.67 11.75
C TRP A 380 23.08 -9.71 10.84
N GLY A 381 22.37 -8.89 10.06
CA GLY A 381 22.97 -7.93 9.14
C GLY A 381 23.45 -8.49 7.81
N ASP A 382 23.21 -9.78 7.51
CA ASP A 382 23.54 -10.38 6.21
C ASP A 382 22.55 -9.95 5.12
N GLY A 383 22.73 -8.75 4.57
CA GLY A 383 21.82 -8.15 3.59
C GLY A 383 21.64 -8.99 2.31
N GLU A 384 22.71 -9.60 1.79
CA GLU A 384 22.62 -10.48 0.61
C GLU A 384 21.86 -11.77 0.92
N GLY A 385 22.12 -12.40 2.07
CA GLY A 385 21.38 -13.57 2.52
C GLY A 385 19.90 -13.29 2.75
N MET A 386 19.57 -12.09 3.26
CA MET A 386 18.19 -11.64 3.43
C MET A 386 17.47 -11.47 2.08
N VAL A 387 18.13 -10.86 1.10
CA VAL A 387 17.60 -10.68 -0.28
C VAL A 387 17.33 -12.05 -0.91
N ALA A 388 18.27 -12.99 -0.79
CA ALA A 388 18.12 -14.35 -1.30
C ALA A 388 17.00 -15.14 -0.59
N LEU A 389 16.80 -14.94 0.71
CA LEU A 389 15.71 -15.55 1.46
C LEU A 389 14.34 -15.04 0.99
N VAL A 390 14.21 -13.73 0.71
CA VAL A 390 12.96 -13.17 0.18
C VAL A 390 12.61 -13.78 -1.18
N ASP A 391 13.60 -13.97 -2.06
CA ASP A 391 13.39 -14.67 -3.34
C ASP A 391 12.89 -16.11 -3.12
N GLN A 392 13.48 -16.86 -2.18
CA GLN A 392 13.07 -18.23 -1.86
C GLN A 392 11.65 -18.32 -1.28
N ILE A 393 11.20 -17.30 -0.56
CA ILE A 393 9.82 -17.25 -0.03
C ILE A 393 8.83 -16.91 -1.16
N ALA A 394 9.25 -16.08 -2.12
CA ALA A 394 8.42 -15.59 -3.20
C ALA A 394 8.23 -16.59 -4.35
N LEU A 395 9.31 -17.29 -4.74
CA LEU A 395 9.44 -18.11 -5.97
C LEU A 395 9.34 -19.60 -5.68
#